data_AF-A0AAN8F6W1-F1
#
_entry.id   AF-A0AAN8F6W1-F1
#
_cell.length_a   1.000
_cell.length_b   1.000
_cell.length_c   1.000
_cell.angle_alpha   90.00
_cell.angle_beta   90.00
_cell.angle_gamma   90.00
#
_symmetry.space_group_name_H-M   'P 1'
#
loop_
_entity.id
_entity.type
_entity.pdbx_description
1 polymer ?
#
loop_
_entity_poly.entity_id
_entity_poly.type
_entity_poly.pdbx_seq_one_letter_code
_entity_poly.pdbx_strand_id
1 'polypeptide(L)'
;MNVHEVEAFGKEMLRAFHVELLVHGNATEQEALKLGHAVTKTLRESSKSRPLFKNEYTPTREHALENGDAYVYRHFQNTHEVSCVEVLYQAGVQATRENALVELLVQLLREPAFNQLRTIEQLGESLCCVWFSVPLLCKCLFFGN
;
A
#
# COMPACT_ATOMS: atom_id res chain seq x y z
N MET A 1 18.98 17.84 -9.83
CA MET A 1 17.97 17.37 -10.79
C MET A 1 17.78 18.44 -11.84
N ASN A 2 18.40 18.24 -13.01
CA ASN A 2 18.36 19.13 -14.15
C ASN A 2 17.31 18.66 -15.18
N VAL A 3 16.82 19.56 -16.04
CA VAL A 3 15.85 19.26 -17.11
C VAL A 3 16.34 18.12 -18.00
N HIS A 4 17.62 18.14 -18.40
CA HIS A 4 18.21 17.09 -19.23
C HIS A 4 18.21 15.71 -18.56
N GLU A 5 18.39 15.65 -17.24
CA GLU A 5 18.36 14.39 -16.48
C GLU A 5 16.93 13.82 -16.46
N VAL A 6 15.93 14.69 -16.30
CA VAL A 6 14.51 14.29 -16.30
C VAL A 6 14.10 13.79 -17.69
N GLU A 7 14.52 14.47 -18.76
CA GLU A 7 14.25 14.04 -20.14
C GLU A 7 14.90 12.69 -20.46
N ALA A 8 16.14 12.47 -20.01
CA ALA A 8 16.82 11.20 -20.18
C ALA A 8 16.14 10.07 -19.38
N PHE A 9 15.77 10.36 -18.12
CA PHE A 9 15.03 9.42 -17.28
C PHE A 9 13.68 9.03 -17.89
N GLY A 10 12.92 9.99 -18.43
CA GLY A 10 11.63 9.69 -19.08
C GLY A 10 11.80 8.72 -20.26
N LYS A 11 12.86 8.87 -21.05
CA LYS A 11 13.18 7.94 -22.15
C LYS A 11 13.61 6.56 -21.64
N GLU A 12 14.45 6.51 -20.60
CA GLU A 12 14.92 5.27 -19.96
C GLU A 12 13.77 4.47 -19.34
N MET A 13 12.93 5.15 -18.54
CA MET A 13 11.73 4.58 -17.93
C MET A 13 10.85 3.93 -18.99
N LEU A 14 10.75 4.54 -20.18
CA LEU A 14 9.89 4.03 -21.25
C LEU A 14 10.43 2.82 -22.04
N ARG A 15 11.67 2.39 -21.79
CA ARG A 15 12.33 1.34 -22.60
C ARG A 15 11.76 -0.06 -22.43
N ALA A 16 11.20 -0.39 -21.28
CA ALA A 16 10.64 -1.72 -21.04
C ALA A 16 9.45 -1.67 -20.09
N PHE A 17 8.35 -2.37 -20.45
CA PHE A 17 7.15 -2.42 -19.62
C PHE A 17 6.44 -3.77 -19.62
N HIS A 18 5.70 -3.98 -18.53
CA HIS A 18 4.62 -4.93 -18.42
C HIS A 18 3.30 -4.16 -18.31
N VAL A 19 2.27 -4.56 -19.05
CA VAL A 19 0.95 -3.92 -19.01
C VAL A 19 -0.05 -4.94 -18.50
N GLU A 20 -0.70 -4.59 -17.40
CA GLU A 20 -1.83 -5.33 -16.84
C GLU A 20 -3.08 -4.44 -16.93
N LEU A 21 -4.17 -4.99 -17.47
CA LEU A 21 -5.38 -4.23 -17.76
C LEU A 21 -6.61 -4.96 -17.21
N LEU A 22 -7.37 -4.26 -16.37
CA LEU A 22 -8.70 -4.70 -15.93
C LEU A 22 -9.75 -3.94 -16.74
N VAL A 23 -10.51 -4.66 -17.57
CA VAL A 23 -11.65 -4.09 -18.30
C VAL A 23 -12.93 -4.62 -17.67
N HIS A 24 -13.73 -3.73 -17.11
CA HIS A 24 -14.99 -4.06 -16.45
C HIS A 24 -16.10 -3.13 -16.95
N GLY A 25 -17.26 -3.70 -17.30
CA GLY A 25 -18.45 -2.94 -17.70
C GLY A 25 -19.04 -3.43 -19.03
N ASN A 26 -19.69 -2.53 -19.75
CA ASN A 26 -20.29 -2.81 -21.06
C ASN A 26 -19.23 -2.84 -22.17
N ALA A 27 -18.38 -3.85 -22.14
CA ALA A 27 -17.40 -4.12 -23.18
C ALA A 27 -17.37 -5.62 -23.46
N THR A 28 -17.29 -5.97 -24.73
CA THR A 28 -17.07 -7.35 -25.15
C THR A 28 -15.60 -7.73 -24.97
N GLU A 29 -15.32 -9.03 -24.89
CA GLU A 29 -13.94 -9.56 -24.81
C GLU A 29 -13.05 -9.04 -25.96
N GLN A 30 -13.62 -8.96 -27.17
CA GLN A 30 -12.90 -8.48 -28.34
C GLN A 30 -12.53 -7.00 -28.23
N GLU A 31 -13.40 -6.17 -27.65
CA GLU A 31 -13.12 -4.76 -27.40
C GLU A 31 -12.03 -4.59 -26.34
N ALA A 32 -12.06 -5.40 -25.27
CA ALA A 32 -11.04 -5.42 -24.25
C ALA A 32 -9.66 -5.81 -24.83
N LEU A 33 -9.60 -6.84 -25.67
CA LEU A 33 -8.37 -7.25 -26.36
C LEU A 33 -7.87 -6.17 -27.32
N LYS A 34 -8.77 -5.56 -28.11
CA LYS A 34 -8.42 -4.45 -29.01
C LYS A 34 -7.83 -3.26 -28.23
N LEU A 35 -8.39 -2.95 -27.07
CA LEU A 35 -7.87 -1.91 -26.18
C LEU A 35 -6.45 -2.25 -25.69
N GLY A 36 -6.24 -3.47 -25.18
CA GLY A 36 -4.90 -3.92 -24.75
C GLY A 36 -3.87 -3.87 -25.88
N HIS A 37 -4.25 -4.27 -27.10
CA HIS A 37 -3.41 -4.18 -28.28
C HIS A 37 -3.12 -2.73 -28.68
N ALA A 38 -4.11 -1.84 -28.64
CA ALA A 38 -3.92 -0.42 -28.95
C ALA A 38 -2.95 0.26 -27.98
N VAL A 39 -3.11 0.01 -26.67
CA VAL A 39 -2.19 0.54 -25.64
C VAL A 39 -0.78 0.02 -25.86
N THR A 40 -0.61 -1.29 -26.04
CA THR A 40 0.70 -1.91 -26.25
C THR A 40 1.36 -1.39 -27.54
N LYS A 41 0.58 -1.18 -28.60
CA LYS A 41 1.05 -0.64 -29.87
C LYS A 41 1.57 0.78 -29.73
N THR A 42 0.80 1.68 -29.11
CA THR A 42 1.20 3.08 -28.88
C THR A 42 2.48 3.17 -28.07
N LEU A 43 2.63 2.35 -27.02
CA LEU A 43 3.84 2.31 -26.19
C LEU A 43 5.06 1.84 -27.00
N ARG A 44 4.90 0.77 -27.80
CA ARG A 44 5.98 0.28 -28.67
C ARG A 44 6.40 1.29 -29.73
N GLU A 45 5.45 1.97 -30.37
CA GLU A 45 5.72 2.92 -31.45
C GLU A 45 6.39 4.22 -30.96
N SER A 46 5.92 4.75 -29.82
CA SER A 46 6.43 6.00 -29.25
C SER A 46 7.83 5.91 -28.66
N SER A 47 8.17 4.77 -28.03
CA SER A 47 9.38 4.65 -27.20
C SER A 47 10.28 3.48 -27.59
N LYS A 48 9.94 2.72 -28.65
CA LYS A 48 10.62 1.47 -29.03
C LYS A 48 10.73 0.49 -27.85
N SER A 49 9.69 0.50 -27.00
CA SER A 49 9.66 -0.27 -25.77
C SER A 49 9.66 -1.78 -26.02
N ARG A 50 10.43 -2.53 -25.23
CA ARG A 50 10.39 -4.00 -25.20
C ARG A 50 9.48 -4.50 -24.07
N PRO A 51 8.98 -5.74 -24.13
CA PRO A 51 8.36 -6.35 -22.96
C PRO A 51 9.37 -6.47 -21.81
N LEU A 52 8.89 -6.26 -20.58
CA LEU A 52 9.63 -6.54 -19.36
C LEU A 52 9.83 -8.05 -19.22
N PHE A 53 11.04 -8.48 -18.87
CA PHE A 53 11.32 -9.90 -18.62
C PHE A 53 10.82 -10.32 -17.23
N LYS A 54 10.50 -11.61 -17.05
CA LYS A 54 9.99 -12.13 -15.77
C LYS A 54 10.95 -11.93 -14.60
N ASN A 55 12.25 -11.91 -14.85
CA ASN A 55 13.29 -11.65 -13.85
C ASN A 55 13.45 -10.17 -13.50
N GLU A 56 13.00 -9.26 -14.35
CA GLU A 56 12.96 -7.82 -14.09
C GLU A 56 11.70 -7.41 -13.31
N TYR A 57 10.67 -8.25 -13.37
CA TYR A 57 9.45 -8.08 -12.58
C TYR A 57 9.68 -8.55 -11.14
N THR A 58 10.10 -7.64 -10.27
CA THR A 58 10.24 -7.90 -8.83
C THR A 58 9.16 -7.15 -8.07
N PRO A 59 8.15 -7.84 -7.50
CA PRO A 59 7.16 -7.18 -6.65
C PRO A 59 7.81 -6.70 -5.36
N THR A 60 7.28 -5.61 -4.81
CA THR A 60 7.65 -5.13 -3.47
C THR A 60 7.38 -6.22 -2.44
N ARG A 61 8.32 -6.43 -1.52
CA ARG A 61 8.21 -7.40 -0.43
C ARG A 61 8.20 -6.66 0.89
N GLU A 62 7.48 -7.21 1.85
CA GLU A 62 7.49 -6.71 3.22
C GLU A 62 8.57 -7.42 4.03
N HIS A 63 9.06 -6.72 5.06
CA HIS A 63 9.92 -7.33 6.04
C HIS A 63 9.10 -8.26 6.95
N ALA A 64 9.58 -9.48 7.16
CA ALA A 64 8.96 -10.43 8.08
C ALA A 64 9.59 -10.25 9.46
N LEU A 65 8.77 -9.84 10.43
CA LEU A 65 9.14 -9.75 11.83
C LEU A 65 9.22 -11.16 12.42
N GLU A 66 10.26 -11.44 13.20
CA GLU A 66 10.37 -12.72 13.90
C GLU A 66 9.50 -12.76 15.15
N ASN A 67 9.13 -13.96 15.60
CA ASN A 67 8.31 -14.12 16.79
C ASN A 67 9.06 -13.63 18.04
N GLY A 68 8.51 -12.62 18.71
CA GLY A 68 9.09 -12.03 19.91
C GLY A 68 9.87 -10.74 19.65
N ASP A 69 10.04 -10.35 18.38
CA ASP A 69 10.67 -9.08 18.04
C ASP A 69 9.78 -7.89 18.38
N ALA A 70 10.41 -6.80 18.82
CA ALA A 70 9.78 -5.51 19.01
C ALA A 70 10.73 -4.39 18.54
N TYR A 71 10.29 -3.61 17.56
CA TYR A 71 11.04 -2.49 17.01
C TYR A 71 10.33 -1.18 17.30
N VAL A 72 11.09 -0.14 17.64
CA VAL A 72 10.57 1.21 17.84
C VAL A 72 11.34 2.18 16.96
N TYR A 73 10.63 2.79 16.01
CA TYR A 73 11.13 3.92 15.25
C TYR A 73 10.55 5.21 15.82
N ARG A 74 11.40 6.21 16.06
CA ARG A 74 10.98 7.51 16.57
C ARG A 74 11.50 8.61 15.65
N HIS A 75 10.60 9.49 15.24
CA HIS A 75 10.90 10.69 14.48
C HIS A 75 10.35 11.91 15.22
N PHE A 76 11.12 12.99 15.28
CA PHE A 76 10.72 14.24 15.90
C PHE A 76 10.43 15.26 14.81
N GLN A 77 9.25 15.87 14.87
CA GLN A 77 8.81 16.91 13.97
C GLN A 77 8.65 18.23 14.75
N ASN A 78 8.96 19.35 14.09
CA ASN A 78 8.92 20.69 14.68
C ASN A 78 7.73 21.54 14.18
N THR A 79 6.86 20.98 13.33
CA THR A 79 5.76 21.73 12.70
C THR A 79 4.46 21.73 13.50
N HIS A 80 4.21 20.71 14.31
CA HIS A 80 3.00 20.57 15.13
C HIS A 80 3.38 20.17 16.55
N GLU A 81 2.67 20.68 17.54
CA GLU A 81 2.86 20.33 18.95
C GLU A 81 2.23 18.96 19.31
N VAL A 82 1.50 18.37 18.36
CA VAL A 82 0.79 17.09 18.48
C VAL A 82 1.73 15.94 18.12
N SER A 83 1.67 14.86 18.91
CA SER A 83 2.42 13.62 18.67
C SER A 83 1.55 12.56 18.01
N CYS A 84 2.17 11.58 17.35
CA CYS A 84 1.46 10.43 16.78
C CYS A 84 2.26 9.16 17.04
N VAL A 85 1.55 8.07 17.30
CA VAL A 85 2.11 6.74 17.45
C VAL A 85 1.36 5.79 16.54
N GLU A 86 2.10 5.04 15.74
CA GLU A 86 1.57 3.92 14.96
C GLU A 86 2.09 2.63 15.55
N VAL A 87 1.18 1.72 15.91
CA VAL A 87 1.51 0.39 16.42
C VAL A 87 1.09 -0.64 15.38
N LEU A 88 2.07 -1.36 14.84
CA LEU A 88 1.87 -2.36 13.80
C LEU A 88 2.09 -3.76 14.38
N TYR A 89 1.09 -4.64 14.22
CA TYR A 89 1.21 -6.06 14.53
C TYR A 89 1.12 -6.86 13.22
N GLN A 90 2.19 -7.56 12.86
CA GLN A 90 2.20 -8.40 11.66
C GLN A 90 1.50 -9.73 11.93
N ALA A 91 0.54 -10.08 11.07
CA ALA A 91 -0.31 -11.27 11.25
C ALA A 91 0.08 -12.45 10.33
N GLY A 92 1.22 -12.37 9.66
CA GLY A 92 1.74 -13.43 8.78
C GLY A 92 1.47 -13.16 7.30
N VAL A 93 1.28 -14.21 6.49
CA VAL A 93 0.96 -14.08 5.06
C VAL A 93 -0.56 -14.05 4.88
N GLN A 94 -1.05 -13.28 3.90
CA GLN A 94 -2.48 -13.25 3.59
C GLN A 94 -2.97 -14.62 3.14
N ALA A 95 -4.00 -15.10 3.82
CA ALA A 95 -4.76 -16.27 3.46
C ALA A 95 -6.21 -16.07 3.91
N THR A 96 -7.16 -16.72 3.24
CA THR A 96 -8.60 -16.44 3.43
C THR A 96 -9.03 -16.55 4.89
N ARG A 97 -8.55 -17.58 5.60
CA ARG A 97 -8.89 -17.81 7.01
C ARG A 97 -8.24 -16.78 7.91
N GLU A 98 -6.96 -16.51 7.72
CA GLU A 98 -6.16 -15.57 8.49
C GLU A 98 -6.71 -14.14 8.35
N ASN A 99 -7.05 -13.73 7.12
CA ASN A 99 -7.68 -12.45 6.85
C ASN A 99 -9.04 -12.33 7.56
N ALA A 100 -9.91 -13.36 7.47
CA ALA A 100 -11.21 -13.33 8.14
C ALA A 100 -11.08 -13.25 9.67
N LEU A 101 -10.10 -13.94 10.26
CA LEU A 101 -9.83 -13.87 11.70
C LEU A 101 -9.33 -12.48 12.13
N VAL A 102 -8.41 -11.90 11.35
CA VAL A 102 -7.89 -10.54 11.61
C VAL A 102 -8.99 -9.50 11.44
N GLU A 103 -9.82 -9.58 10.40
CA GLU A 103 -10.95 -8.69 10.18
C GLU A 103 -11.98 -8.79 11.31
N LEU A 104 -12.31 -10.00 11.76
CA LEU A 104 -13.20 -10.21 12.89
C LEU A 104 -12.61 -9.60 14.18
N LEU A 105 -11.31 -9.78 14.41
CA LEU A 105 -10.62 -9.18 15.56
C LEU A 105 -10.67 -7.65 15.50
N VAL A 106 -10.44 -7.04 14.33
CA VAL A 106 -10.57 -5.59 14.13
C VAL A 106 -11.99 -5.13 14.45
N GLN A 107 -13.00 -5.84 13.97
CA GLN A 107 -14.40 -5.50 14.24
C GLN A 107 -14.73 -5.54 15.73
N LEU A 108 -14.27 -6.57 16.44
CA LEU A 108 -14.48 -6.72 17.87
C LEU A 108 -13.74 -5.65 18.69
N LEU A 109 -12.53 -5.28 18.28
CA LEU A 109 -11.70 -4.30 19.02
C LEU A 109 -12.06 -2.85 18.73
N ARG A 110 -12.76 -2.56 17.62
CA ARG A 110 -13.00 -1.19 17.16
C ARG A 110 -13.71 -0.30 18.18
N GLU A 111 -14.85 -0.76 18.69
CA GLU A 111 -15.64 -0.02 19.69
C GLU A 111 -14.91 0.07 21.05
N PRO A 112 -14.44 -1.04 21.65
CA PRO A 112 -13.81 -0.96 22.97
C PRO A 112 -12.48 -0.20 22.94
N ALA A 113 -11.70 -0.28 21.86
CA ALA A 113 -10.49 0.53 21.71
C ALA A 113 -10.82 2.02 21.63
N PHE A 114 -11.89 2.39 20.93
CA PHE A 114 -12.34 3.77 20.86
C PHE A 114 -12.82 4.27 22.22
N ASN A 115 -13.68 3.51 22.89
CA ASN A 115 -14.18 3.88 24.21
C ASN A 115 -13.03 4.00 25.24
N GLN A 116 -12.12 3.03 25.28
CA GLN A 116 -11.01 3.05 26.23
C GLN A 116 -10.06 4.22 25.98
N LEU A 117 -9.55 4.37 24.76
CA LEU A 117 -8.46 5.30 24.48
C LEU A 117 -8.95 6.74 24.34
N ARG A 118 -10.16 6.95 23.82
CA ARG A 118 -10.73 8.29 23.63
C ARG A 118 -11.62 8.74 24.78
N THR A 119 -12.58 7.92 25.22
CA THR A 119 -13.58 8.36 26.21
C THR A 119 -13.02 8.30 27.62
N ILE A 120 -12.34 7.19 27.97
CA ILE A 120 -11.86 6.94 29.34
C ILE A 120 -10.48 7.58 29.55
N GLU A 121 -9.51 7.25 28.71
CA GLU A 121 -8.12 7.70 28.87
C GLU A 121 -7.84 9.06 28.22
N GLN A 122 -8.74 9.55 27.35
CA GLN A 122 -8.66 10.88 26.72
C GLN A 122 -7.32 11.17 26.02
N LEU A 123 -6.76 10.16 25.36
CA LEU A 123 -5.42 10.21 24.78
C LEU A 123 -5.33 11.01 23.46
N GLY A 124 -6.47 11.38 22.86
CA GLY A 124 -6.49 12.24 21.67
C GLY A 124 -7.80 12.25 20.89
N GLU A 125 -7.93 13.27 20.03
CA GLU A 125 -9.10 13.54 19.17
C GLU A 125 -9.23 12.63 17.95
N SER A 126 -8.23 11.82 17.60
CA SER A 126 -8.29 10.95 16.41
C SER A 126 -7.71 9.57 16.70
N LEU A 127 -8.59 8.56 16.71
CA LEU A 127 -8.21 7.15 16.85
C LEU A 127 -8.64 6.39 15.61
N CYS A 128 -7.73 5.60 15.04
CA CYS A 128 -8.03 4.77 13.88
C CYS A 128 -7.47 3.36 14.08
N CYS A 129 -8.35 2.36 14.19
CA CYS A 129 -7.99 0.94 14.11
C CYS A 129 -8.30 0.46 12.69
N VAL A 130 -7.28 0.13 11.90
CA VAL A 130 -7.44 -0.17 10.47
C VAL A 130 -6.68 -1.44 10.10
N TRP A 131 -7.34 -2.30 9.35
CA TRP A 131 -6.64 -3.34 8.61
C TRP A 131 -6.06 -2.75 7.34
N PHE A 132 -4.74 -2.81 7.15
CA PHE A 132 -4.15 -2.48 5.86
C PHE A 132 -4.23 -3.69 4.94
N SER A 133 -4.36 -3.46 3.64
CA SER A 133 -4.44 -4.49 2.59
C SER A 133 -3.15 -5.28 2.36
N VAL A 134 -2.23 -5.21 3.32
CA VAL A 134 -0.99 -5.97 3.45
C VAL A 134 -1.02 -6.50 4.88
N PRO A 135 -0.63 -7.75 5.17
CA PRO A 135 -1.02 -8.55 6.35
C PRO A 135 -0.51 -8.00 7.70
N LEU A 136 -0.93 -6.79 7.99
CA LEU A 136 -0.51 -5.89 9.04
C LEU A 136 -1.81 -5.39 9.66
N LEU A 137 -1.99 -5.75 10.92
CA LEU A 137 -2.94 -5.08 11.77
C LEU A 137 -2.29 -3.75 12.19
N CYS A 138 -2.75 -2.64 11.63
CA CYS A 138 -2.27 -1.32 12.03
C CYS A 138 -3.24 -0.69 13.04
N LYS A 139 -2.69 -0.25 14.16
CA LYS A 139 -3.38 0.62 15.09
C LYS A 139 -2.66 1.97 15.09
N CYS A 140 -3.23 2.95 14.39
CA CYS A 140 -2.79 4.34 14.45
C CYS A 140 -3.48 5.03 15.63
N LEU A 141 -2.66 5.52 16.56
CA LEU A 141 -3.05 6.33 17.70
C LEU A 141 -2.48 7.74 17.49
N PHE A 142 -3.32 8.71 17.14
CA PHE A 142 -2.90 10.12 17.15
C PHE A 142 -3.08 10.65 18.57
N PHE A 143 -2.00 11.17 19.14
CA PHE A 143 -1.95 11.72 20.49
C PHE A 143 -1.89 13.26 20.40
N GLY A 144 -3.07 13.90 20.45
CA GLY A 144 -3.16 15.36 20.57
C GLY A 144 -3.57 15.76 21.97
N ASN A 145 -2.83 16.70 22.57
CA ASN A 145 -3.35 17.56 23.64
C ASN A 145 -4.42 18.50 23.08
#